data_AF-A0A1I6P032-F1
#
_entry.id   AF-A0A1I6P032-F1
#
_cell.length_a   1.000
_cell.length_b   1.000
_cell.length_c   1.000
_cell.angle_alpha   90.00
_cell.angle_beta   90.00
_cell.angle_gamma   90.00
#
_symmetry.space_group_name_H-M   'P 1'
#
loop_
_entity.id
_entity.type
_entity.pdbx_description
1 polymer ?
#
loop_
_entity_poly.entity_id
_entity_poly.type
_entity_poly.pdbx_seq_one_letter_code
_entity_poly.pdbx_strand_id
1 'polypeptide(L)'
;MDVEAPAPHPDLQQALRLAGDRGIKVALSNPCFELWLLLHFQDVTRYRTSAQAQQMLEEHKGCGYRRDRKHLDYPALRSLHTDACDRAAALRAVTERGHRTNPWTDVDQLVQGLMAERRPGG
;
A
#
# COMPACT_ATOMS: atom_id res chain seq x y z
N MET A 1 -11.44 -6.67 5.19
CA MET A 1 -10.07 -6.29 5.58
C MET A 1 -9.23 -6.68 4.38
N ASP A 2 -8.55 -5.73 3.72
CA ASP A 2 -7.74 -5.99 2.52
C ASP A 2 -6.48 -6.77 2.93
N VAL A 3 -6.61 -8.10 2.94
CA VAL A 3 -5.60 -9.04 3.43
C VAL A 3 -5.35 -10.07 2.35
N GLU A 4 -4.13 -10.10 1.84
CA GLU A 4 -3.68 -11.14 0.91
C GLU A 4 -2.76 -12.16 1.59
N ALA A 5 -2.27 -11.86 2.80
CA ALA A 5 -1.42 -12.77 3.57
C ALA A 5 -1.84 -12.81 5.05
N PRO A 6 -1.96 -14.00 5.67
CA PRO A 6 -1.43 -15.28 5.17
C PRO A 6 -2.37 -16.04 4.22
N ALA A 7 -3.66 -15.70 4.17
CA ALA A 7 -4.65 -16.36 3.32
C ALA A 7 -5.09 -15.40 2.19
N PRO A 8 -4.88 -15.74 0.91
CA PRO A 8 -5.32 -14.93 -0.21
C PRO A 8 -6.85 -14.98 -0.35
N HIS A 9 -7.45 -13.90 -0.84
CA HIS A 9 -8.90 -13.85 -1.05
C HIS A 9 -9.28 -14.64 -2.32
N PRO A 10 -10.18 -15.65 -2.23
CA PRO A 10 -10.49 -16.54 -3.35
C PRO A 10 -11.04 -15.80 -4.56
N ASP A 11 -11.81 -14.74 -4.33
CA ASP A 11 -12.48 -13.97 -5.38
C ASP A 11 -11.64 -12.81 -5.95
N LEU A 12 -10.41 -12.59 -5.45
CA LEU A 12 -9.62 -11.42 -5.87
C LEU A 12 -9.39 -11.41 -7.39
N GLN A 13 -9.01 -12.55 -7.96
CA GLN A 13 -8.76 -12.63 -9.41
C GLN A 13 -10.02 -12.33 -10.23
N GLN A 14 -11.19 -12.75 -9.76
CA GLN A 14 -12.45 -12.46 -10.43
C GLN A 14 -12.78 -10.97 -10.35
N ALA A 15 -12.59 -10.35 -9.18
CA ALA A 15 -12.79 -8.92 -8.99
C ALA A 15 -11.85 -8.08 -9.87
N LEU A 16 -10.57 -8.47 -9.96
CA LEU A 16 -9.58 -7.79 -10.81
C LEU A 16 -9.93 -7.87 -12.30
N ARG A 17 -10.38 -9.04 -12.78
CA ARG A 17 -10.86 -9.19 -14.16
C ARG A 17 -12.05 -8.27 -14.44
N LEU A 18 -13.06 -8.31 -13.57
CA LEU A 18 -14.26 -7.49 -13.71
C LEU A 18 -13.97 -5.99 -13.69
N ALA A 19 -13.02 -5.56 -12.85
CA ALA A 19 -12.58 -4.18 -12.81
C ALA A 19 -11.90 -3.78 -14.13
N GLY A 20 -10.99 -4.63 -14.63
CA GLY A 20 -10.33 -4.43 -15.92
C GLY A 20 -11.31 -4.31 -17.09
N ASP A 21 -12.30 -5.21 -17.17
CA ASP A 21 -13.34 -5.20 -18.21
C ASP A 21 -14.17 -3.91 -18.21
N ARG A 22 -14.24 -3.22 -17.06
CA ARG A 22 -14.98 -1.95 -16.88
C ARG A 22 -14.08 -0.72 -16.92
N GLY A 23 -12.79 -0.87 -17.20
CA GLY A 23 -11.82 0.23 -17.20
C GLY A 23 -11.56 0.82 -15.81
N ILE A 24 -11.85 0.08 -14.75
CA ILE A 24 -11.59 0.50 -13.37
C ILE A 24 -10.17 0.09 -13.00
N LYS A 25 -9.32 1.09 -12.71
CA LYS A 25 -7.96 0.85 -12.19
C LYS A 25 -8.05 0.44 -10.72
N VAL A 26 -7.31 -0.59 -10.34
CA VAL A 26 -7.25 -1.12 -8.97
C VAL A 26 -5.83 -1.02 -8.46
N ALA A 27 -5.66 -0.54 -7.23
CA ALA A 27 -4.40 -0.67 -6.49
C ALA A 27 -4.52 -1.77 -5.45
N LEU A 28 -3.44 -2.52 -5.26
CA LEU A 28 -3.31 -3.64 -4.35
C LEU A 28 -2.10 -3.44 -3.43
N SER A 29 -2.18 -4.05 -2.25
CA SER A 29 -1.09 -4.08 -1.28
C SER A 29 -1.09 -5.41 -0.53
N ASN A 30 0.04 -6.11 -0.55
CA ASN A 30 0.26 -7.39 0.10
C ASN A 30 1.41 -7.23 1.11
N PRO A 31 1.16 -7.36 2.42
CA PRO A 31 0.00 -8.04 3.03
C PRO A 31 -1.28 -7.22 3.17
N CYS A 32 -1.19 -5.90 3.28
CA CYS A 32 -2.34 -5.01 3.52
C CYS A 32 -1.98 -3.55 3.24
N PHE A 33 -2.94 -2.64 3.38
CA PHE A 33 -2.73 -1.21 3.19
C PHE A 33 -1.64 -0.61 4.11
N GLU A 34 -1.47 -1.12 5.33
CA GLU A 34 -0.45 -0.63 6.25
C GLU A 34 0.99 -0.80 5.74
N LEU A 35 1.23 -1.71 4.77
CA LEU A 35 2.52 -1.75 4.07
C LEU A 35 2.83 -0.41 3.42
N TRP A 36 1.88 0.19 2.68
CA TRP A 36 2.06 1.50 2.05
C TRP A 36 2.42 2.58 3.07
N LEU A 37 1.79 2.55 4.25
CA LEU A 37 2.09 3.48 5.33
C LEU A 37 3.49 3.26 5.91
N LEU A 38 3.91 2.01 6.12
CA LEU A 38 5.26 1.68 6.60
C LEU A 38 6.34 2.16 5.64
N LEU A 39 6.09 2.07 4.32
CA LEU A 39 7.04 2.51 3.30
C LEU A 39 7.30 4.02 3.32
N HIS A 40 6.51 4.83 4.01
CA HIS A 40 6.89 6.22 4.24
C HIS A 40 8.08 6.35 5.19
N PHE A 41 8.23 5.41 6.13
CA PHE A 41 9.22 5.51 7.19
C PHE A 41 10.44 4.63 6.98
N GLN A 42 10.25 3.45 6.40
CA GLN A 42 11.32 2.44 6.28
C GLN A 42 11.10 1.48 5.12
N ASP A 43 12.17 0.79 4.71
CA ASP A 43 12.08 -0.33 3.79
C ASP A 43 11.43 -1.55 4.46
N VAL A 44 10.54 -2.22 3.73
CA VAL A 44 9.93 -3.49 4.17
C VAL A 44 10.20 -4.53 3.09
N THR A 45 11.24 -5.34 3.26
CA THR A 45 11.70 -6.31 2.24
C THR A 45 11.44 -7.77 2.60
N ARG A 46 11.14 -8.05 3.87
CA ARG A 46 10.86 -9.41 4.36
C ARG A 46 9.36 -9.66 4.38
N TYR A 47 8.98 -10.92 4.28
CA TYR A 47 7.60 -11.36 4.45
C TYR A 47 6.99 -10.79 5.74
N ARG A 48 5.77 -10.26 5.64
CA ARG A 48 4.98 -9.76 6.79
C ARG A 48 3.53 -10.21 6.66
N THR A 49 2.93 -10.58 7.77
CA THR A 49 1.46 -10.67 7.87
C THR A 49 0.86 -9.29 8.10
N SER A 50 -0.44 -9.12 7.85
CA SER A 50 -1.12 -7.84 8.11
C SER A 50 -1.05 -7.44 9.58
N ALA A 51 -1.13 -8.41 10.50
CA ALA A 51 -0.99 -8.17 11.93
C ALA A 51 0.40 -7.62 12.31
N GLN A 52 1.46 -8.16 11.69
CA GLN A 52 2.84 -7.66 11.87
C GLN A 52 3.00 -6.26 11.28
N ALA A 53 2.46 -5.99 10.09
CA ALA A 53 2.52 -4.66 9.48
C ALA A 53 1.83 -3.60 10.35
N GLN A 54 0.64 -3.91 10.88
CA GLN A 54 -0.08 -3.04 11.80
C GLN A 54 0.68 -2.80 13.10
N GLN A 55 1.29 -3.84 13.68
CA GLN A 55 2.09 -3.71 14.90
C GLN A 55 3.33 -2.83 14.66
N MET A 56 4.06 -3.05 13.56
CA MET A 56 5.21 -2.21 13.19
C MET A 56 4.83 -0.74 13.04
N LEU A 57 3.63 -0.46 12.52
CA LEU A 57 3.16 0.90 12.33
C LEU A 57 2.73 1.56 13.66
N GLU A 58 2.14 0.81 14.59
CA GLU A 58 1.84 1.27 15.96
C GLU A 58 3.12 1.59 16.76
N GLU A 59 4.17 0.80 16.56
CA GLU A 59 5.49 1.04 17.17
C GLU A 59 6.18 2.29 16.60
N HIS A 60 5.85 2.65 15.35
CA HIS A 60 6.34 3.85 14.68
C HIS A 60 5.62 5.10 15.19
N LYS A 61 6.00 5.57 16.39
CA LYS A 61 5.39 6.72 17.09
C LYS A 61 5.32 8.02 16.27
N GLY A 62 6.12 8.14 15.20
CA GLY A 62 6.19 9.34 14.36
C GLY A 62 4.96 9.63 13.49
N CYS A 63 3.98 8.71 13.40
CA CYS A 63 2.81 8.88 12.50
C CYS A 63 1.46 8.88 13.21
N GLY A 64 1.44 8.74 14.54
CA GLY A 64 0.21 8.70 15.32
C GLY A 64 -0.73 7.53 15.02
N TYR A 65 -0.26 6.50 14.28
CA TYR A 65 -1.10 5.38 13.88
C TYR A 65 -1.63 4.61 15.10
N ARG A 66 -2.94 4.37 15.07
CA ARG A 66 -3.70 3.67 16.11
C ARG A 66 -4.72 2.76 15.43
N ARG A 67 -4.49 1.45 15.44
CA ARG A 67 -5.35 0.45 14.79
C ARG A 67 -6.78 0.49 15.32
N ASP A 68 -6.95 0.75 16.61
CA ASP A 68 -8.24 0.87 17.30
C ASP A 68 -9.01 2.15 16.92
N ARG A 69 -8.30 3.24 16.60
CA ARG A 69 -8.92 4.54 16.28
C ARG A 69 -8.91 4.90 14.80
N LYS A 70 -8.28 4.08 13.94
CA LYS A 70 -7.99 4.38 12.53
C LYS A 70 -7.42 5.79 12.34
N HIS A 71 -6.63 6.25 13.31
CA HIS A 71 -6.04 7.58 13.31
C HIS A 71 -4.70 7.53 12.61
N LEU A 72 -4.36 8.60 11.89
CA LEU A 72 -3.13 8.74 11.13
C LEU A 72 -2.80 10.23 10.96
N ASP A 73 -1.58 10.63 11.31
CA ASP A 73 -1.10 12.00 11.12
C ASP A 73 -0.60 12.16 9.68
N TYR A 74 -1.50 12.62 8.79
CA TYR A 74 -1.21 12.79 7.37
C TYR A 74 -0.01 13.73 7.08
N PRO A 75 0.15 14.90 7.73
CA PRO A 75 1.34 15.72 7.61
C PRO A 75 2.67 14.96 7.71
N ALA A 76 2.80 14.03 8.66
CA ALA A 76 4.01 13.24 8.86
C ALA A 76 4.30 12.29 7.68
N LEU A 77 3.26 11.79 7.01
CA LEU A 77 3.39 11.00 5.80
C LEU A 77 3.69 11.86 4.58
N ARG A 78 3.04 13.02 4.47
CA ARG A 78 3.13 13.89 3.30
C ARG A 78 4.57 14.31 3.00
N SER A 79 5.37 14.60 4.03
CA SER A 79 6.78 14.97 3.86
C SER A 79 7.66 13.82 3.36
N LEU A 80 7.22 12.57 3.53
CA LEU A 80 7.95 11.34 3.19
C LEU A 80 7.36 10.63 1.98
N HIS A 81 6.43 11.28 1.26
CA HIS A 81 5.71 10.66 0.15
C HIS A 81 6.64 10.21 -0.97
N THR A 82 7.65 11.02 -1.32
CA THR A 82 8.63 10.65 -2.35
C THR A 82 9.39 9.37 -1.98
N ASP A 83 9.86 9.28 -0.73
CA ASP A 83 10.53 8.08 -0.23
C ASP A 83 9.60 6.86 -0.31
N ALA A 84 8.33 7.03 0.04
CA ALA A 84 7.34 5.96 -0.06
C ALA A 84 7.17 5.45 -1.51
N CYS A 85 7.09 6.37 -2.48
CA CYS A 85 7.03 6.02 -3.89
C CYS A 85 8.27 5.24 -4.34
N ASP A 86 9.47 5.72 -3.98
CA ASP A 86 10.73 5.08 -4.38
C ASP A 86 10.85 3.66 -3.80
N ARG A 87 10.50 3.49 -2.52
CA ARG A 87 10.50 2.17 -1.88
C ARG A 87 9.44 1.23 -2.46
N ALA A 88 8.25 1.73 -2.78
CA ALA A 88 7.21 0.95 -3.45
C ALA A 88 7.64 0.50 -4.86
N ALA A 89 8.27 1.40 -5.63
CA ALA A 89 8.83 1.08 -6.94
C ALA A 89 9.94 0.04 -6.85
N ALA A 90 10.85 0.17 -5.87
CA ALA A 90 11.91 -0.80 -5.61
C ALA A 90 11.35 -2.20 -5.28
N LEU A 91 10.29 -2.27 -4.46
CA LEU A 91 9.60 -3.53 -4.18
C LEU A 91 9.03 -4.16 -5.44
N ARG A 92 8.35 -3.39 -6.29
CA ARG A 92 7.80 -3.94 -7.54
C ARG A 92 8.89 -4.42 -8.49
N ALA A 93 10.01 -3.71 -8.59
CA ALA A 93 11.10 -4.03 -9.51
C ALA A 93 11.76 -5.38 -9.22
N VAL A 94 11.78 -5.83 -7.97
CA VAL A 94 12.41 -7.11 -7.56
C VAL A 94 11.43 -8.28 -7.48
N THR A 95 10.16 -8.08 -7.86
CA THR A 95 9.11 -9.10 -7.75
C THR A 95 8.58 -9.55 -9.12
N GLU A 96 8.66 -10.84 -9.40
CA GLU A 96 8.20 -11.39 -10.68
C GLU A 96 6.69 -11.69 -10.69
N ARG A 97 6.10 -12.01 -9.54
CA ARG A 97 4.67 -12.43 -9.42
C ARG A 97 3.72 -11.31 -9.00
N GLY A 98 4.17 -10.05 -9.03
CA GLY A 98 3.36 -8.88 -8.67
C GLY A 98 2.77 -8.96 -7.26
N HIS A 99 1.50 -8.54 -7.12
CA HIS A 99 0.75 -8.55 -5.85
C HIS A 99 0.64 -9.92 -5.15
N ARG A 100 0.96 -11.02 -5.84
CA ARG A 100 1.00 -12.36 -5.24
C ARG A 100 2.28 -12.61 -4.42
N THR A 101 3.26 -11.71 -4.51
CA THR A 101 4.47 -11.71 -3.68
C THR A 101 4.25 -10.82 -2.46
N ASN A 102 4.82 -11.22 -1.34
CA ASN A 102 4.80 -10.44 -0.11
C ASN A 102 6.25 -10.10 0.29
N PRO A 103 6.59 -8.82 0.48
CA PRO A 103 5.73 -7.63 0.38
C PRO A 103 5.60 -7.09 -1.05
N TRP A 104 4.46 -6.46 -1.38
CA TRP A 104 4.22 -5.80 -2.67
C TRP A 104 3.13 -4.73 -2.56
N THR A 105 3.25 -3.62 -3.30
CA THR A 105 2.19 -2.61 -3.38
C THR A 105 2.31 -1.78 -4.66
N ASP A 106 1.20 -1.26 -5.18
CA ASP A 106 1.14 -0.25 -6.25
C ASP A 106 0.26 0.97 -5.88
N VAL A 107 0.00 1.14 -4.58
CA VAL A 107 -0.81 2.25 -4.05
C VAL A 107 -0.22 3.63 -4.41
N ASP A 108 1.09 3.75 -4.55
CA ASP A 108 1.73 4.98 -5.04
C ASP A 108 1.23 5.39 -6.43
N GLN A 109 0.95 4.43 -7.32
CA GLN A 109 0.44 4.73 -8.66
C GLN A 109 -0.98 5.31 -8.61
N LEU A 110 -1.82 4.80 -7.69
CA LEU A 110 -3.14 5.35 -7.42
C LEU A 110 -3.02 6.79 -6.89
N VAL A 111 -2.18 7.02 -5.90
CA VAL A 111 -2.00 8.35 -5.30
C VAL A 111 -1.48 9.34 -6.34
N GLN A 112 -0.50 8.95 -7.15
CA GLN A 112 0.02 9.78 -8.26
C GLN A 112 -1.08 10.11 -9.27
N GLY A 113 -1.92 9.15 -9.65
CA GLY A 113 -3.06 9.38 -10.54
C GLY A 113 -4.05 10.39 -9.97
N LEU A 114 -4.45 10.23 -8.70
CA LEU A 114 -5.35 11.15 -8.01
C LEU A 114 -4.75 12.56 -7.88
N MET A 115 -3.44 12.67 -7.62
CA MET A 115 -2.75 13.96 -7.55
C MET A 115 -2.67 14.65 -8.91
N ALA A 116 -2.51 13.89 -10.00
CA ALA A 116 -2.53 14.41 -11.35
C ALA A 116 -3.92 14.93 -11.74
N GLU A 117 -4.98 14.20 -11.39
CA GLU A 117 -6.37 14.61 -11.63
C GLU A 117 -6.81 15.81 -10.80
N ARG A 118 -6.21 16.04 -9.63
CA ARG A 118 -6.44 17.24 -8.79
C ARG A 118 -5.76 18.50 -9.32
N ARG A 119 -4.97 18.41 -10.40
CA ARG A 119 -4.40 19.56 -11.12
C ARG A 119 -5.16 19.96 -12.40
N PRO A 120 -6.49 20.13 -12.45
CA PRO A 120 -7.12 20.84 -13.56
C PRO A 120 -7.34 22.31 -13.12
N GLY A 121 -6.44 23.20 -13.54
CA GLY A 121 -6.54 24.64 -13.26
C GLY A 121 -5.20 25.28 -12.93
N GLY A 122 -4.35 25.42 -13.95
CA GLY A 122 -3.40 26.53 -14.06
C GLY A 122 -3.86 27.44 -15.19
#